data_AF-A0A949XU12-F1
#
_entry.id   AF-A0A949XU12-F1
#
_cell.length_a   1.000
_cell.length_b   1.000
_cell.length_c   1.000
_cell.angle_alpha   90.00
_cell.angle_beta   90.00
_cell.angle_gamma   90.00
#
_symmetry.space_group_name_H-M   'P 1'
#
loop_
_entity.id
_entity.type
_entity.pdbx_description
1 polymer ?
#
loop_
_entity_poly.entity_id
_entity_poly.type
_entity_poly.pdbx_seq_one_letter_code
_entity_poly.pdbx_strand_id
1 'polypeptide(L)' 'YPTKVKVTKEQFERVLLERHKFHGEWNYTIRPRTAERMAKS' A
#
# COMPACT_ATOMS: atom_id res chain seq x y z
N TYR A 1 -20.69 -1.56 -12.63
CA TYR A 1 -19.35 -1.61 -12.00
C TYR A 1 -18.52 -2.67 -12.68
N PRO A 2 -17.42 -2.34 -13.36
CA PRO A 2 -16.50 -3.34 -13.88
C PRO A 2 -15.83 -4.03 -12.69
N THR A 3 -16.24 -5.25 -12.38
CA THR A 3 -15.56 -6.13 -11.44
C THR A 3 -14.46 -6.90 -12.19
N LYS A 4 -13.44 -7.38 -11.47
CA LYS A 4 -12.28 -8.17 -11.96
C LYS A 4 -11.06 -7.39 -12.46
N VAL A 5 -10.67 -6.31 -11.79
CA VAL A 5 -9.31 -5.77 -11.98
C VAL A 5 -8.31 -6.81 -11.45
N LYS A 6 -7.59 -7.48 -12.36
CA LYS A 6 -6.48 -8.36 -12.01
C LYS A 6 -5.25 -7.50 -11.71
N VAL A 7 -4.76 -7.56 -10.48
CA VAL A 7 -3.53 -6.91 -10.06
C VAL A 7 -2.43 -7.97 -10.03
N THR A 8 -1.30 -7.71 -10.69
CA THR A 8 -0.15 -8.62 -10.65
C THR A 8 0.60 -8.47 -9.34
N LYS A 9 1.42 -9.48 -8.99
CA LYS A 9 2.27 -9.42 -7.79
C LYS A 9 3.18 -8.19 -7.81
N GLU A 10 3.81 -7.90 -8.95
CA GLU A 10 4.68 -6.73 -9.12
C GLU A 10 3.93 -5.40 -8.91
N GLN A 11 2.68 -5.31 -9.36
CA GLN A 11 1.84 -4.13 -9.14
C GLN A 11 1.48 -3.98 -7.66
N PHE A 12 1.23 -5.11 -6.97
CA PHE A 12 0.94 -5.13 -5.54
C PHE A 12 2.17 -4.77 -4.71
N GLU A 13 3.36 -5.24 -5.08
CA GLU A 13 4.64 -4.92 -4.42
C GLU A 13 5.01 -3.44 -4.54
N ARG A 14 4.53 -2.74 -5.57
CA ARG A 14 4.68 -1.27 -5.69
C ARG A 14 3.78 -0.51 -4.71
N VAL A 15 2.82 -1.16 -4.07
CA VAL A 15 1.99 -0.53 -3.03
C VAL A 15 2.81 -0.54 -1.74
N LEU A 16 3.04 0.64 -1.16
CA LEU A 16 3.77 0.81 0.09
C LEU A 16 2.88 0.38 1.27
N LEU A 17 2.67 -0.93 1.39
CA LEU A 17 1.89 -1.54 2.47
C LEU A 17 2.80 -1.80 3.66
N GLU A 18 2.52 -1.14 4.77
CA GLU A 18 3.13 -1.45 6.05
C GLU A 18 2.19 -2.36 6.85
N ARG A 19 2.69 -3.55 7.21
CA ARG A 19 1.93 -4.50 8.05
C ARG A 19 2.14 -4.17 9.51
N HIS A 20 1.05 -3.93 10.23
CA HIS A 20 1.07 -3.73 11.68
C HIS A 20 0.90 -5.06 12.42
N LYS A 21 1.43 -5.15 13.65
CA LYS A 21 1.33 -6.36 14.47
C LYS A 21 -0.11 -6.68 14.86
N PHE A 22 -0.93 -5.68 15.17
CA PHE A 22 -2.36 -5.82 15.42
C PHE A 22 -3.02 -4.43 15.58
N HIS A 23 -4.05 -4.14 14.79
CA HIS A 23 -4.95 -3.01 15.01
C HIS A 23 -6.40 -3.45 14.75
N GLY A 24 -6.97 -4.25 15.67
CA GLY A 24 -8.41 -4.53 15.76
C GLY A 24 -9.11 -4.90 14.44
N GLU A 25 -9.58 -3.91 13.70
CA GLU A 25 -10.35 -4.04 12.46
C GLU A 25 -9.51 -4.13 11.16
N TRP A 26 -8.23 -3.72 11.16
CA TRP A 26 -7.40 -3.73 9.96
C TRP A 26 -5.89 -3.80 10.26
N ASN A 27 -5.11 -4.53 9.44
CA ASN A 27 -3.69 -4.82 9.71
C ASN A 27 -2.68 -4.17 8.74
N TYR A 28 -3.13 -3.30 7.83
CA TYR A 28 -2.28 -2.70 6.79
C TYR A 28 -2.43 -1.18 6.69
N THR A 29 -1.32 -0.45 6.69
CA THR A 29 -1.31 0.99 6.40
C THR A 29 -0.73 1.22 5.01
N ILE A 30 -1.45 1.93 4.14
CA ILE A 30 -0.93 2.37 2.84
C ILE A 30 -0.20 3.69 3.06
N ARG A 31 1.11 3.73 2.80
CA ARG A 31 1.89 4.96 2.89
C ARG A 31 1.85 5.74 1.57
N PRO A 32 1.70 7.08 1.61
CA PRO A 32 1.75 7.89 0.41
C PRO A 32 3.17 7.89 -0.18
N ARG A 33 3.29 7.66 -1.48
CA ARG A 33 4.58 7.73 -2.21
C ARG A 33 5.20 9.14 -2.17
N THR A 34 4.42 10.17 -1.85
CA THR A 34 4.90 11.54 -1.73
C THR A 34 5.78 11.75 -0.49
N ALA A 35 5.62 10.95 0.57
CA ALA A 35 6.46 11.05 1.76
C ALA A 35 7.94 10.69 1.45
N GLU A 36 8.18 9.75 0.54
CA GLU A 36 9.53 9.45 0.03
C GLU A 36 10.10 10.58 -0.84
N ARG A 37 9.26 11.37 -1.52
CA ARG A 37 9.68 12.57 -2.26
C ARG A 37 10.06 13.73 -1.34
N MET A 38 9.48 13.81 -0.14
CA MET A 38 9.79 14.87 0.83
C MET A 38 11.03 14.54 1.69
N ALA A 39 11.30 13.26 1.97
CA ALA A 39 12.49 12.84 2.71
C ALA A 39 13.80 12.84 1.89
N LYS A 40 13.72 13.05 0.58
CA LYS A 40 14.86 13.16 -0.35
C LYS A 40 15.13 14.59 -0.83
N SER A 41 14.53 15.61 -0.20
CA SER A 41 14.72 17.02 -0.54
C SER A 41 15.40 17.81 0.56
#